data_AF-A0A2R4MDU8-F1
#
_entry.id   AF-A0A2R4MDU8-F1
#
_cell.length_a   1.000
_cell.length_b   1.000
_cell.length_c   1.000
_cell.angle_alpha   90.00
_cell.angle_beta   90.00
_cell.angle_gamma   90.00
#
_symmetry.space_group_name_H-M   'P 1'
#
loop_
_entity.id
_entity.type
_entity.pdbx_description
1 polymer ?
#
loop_
_entity_poly.entity_id
_entity_poly.type
_entity_poly.pdbx_seq_one_letter_code
_entity_poly.pdbx_strand_id
1 'polypeptide(L)'
;MNCNHFNVGSTALDFPSPLLQGTLIKRYKRFLADIRLDNGEIITAHCANPGAMLGLKEPGLPVWLSKSDNPKRKLQYSWELTEVDGHLVGINTALPNRIVAEALHNKQIKELAAYDEIRPEVKYGDKSRIDFLLTGDGLPDCYVEVKNVHLLRQGSMAEFPDSKTARGAKHLMELGNMVAQGHRAVNLYLVQRTDCTQFSFASDLDPAYAKGAETALNAGVEFLCYDCTINQTKICLNHPLPILPVKR
;
A
#
# COMPACT_ATOMS: atom_id res chain seq x y z
N MET A 1 12.70 -18.43 -6.22
CA MET A 1 11.61 -19.33 -5.80
C MET A 1 10.36 -18.88 -6.51
N ASN A 2 9.80 -19.75 -7.36
CA ASN A 2 8.70 -19.42 -8.25
C ASN A 2 7.39 -19.28 -7.48
N CYS A 3 6.55 -18.31 -7.86
CA CYS A 3 5.14 -18.18 -7.45
C CYS A 3 4.25 -19.37 -7.88
N ASN A 4 4.80 -20.54 -8.21
CA ASN A 4 4.05 -21.71 -8.67
C ASN A 4 3.75 -22.72 -7.55
N HIS A 5 4.28 -22.52 -6.33
CA HIS A 5 3.98 -23.38 -5.19
C HIS A 5 3.11 -22.60 -4.18
N PHE A 6 1.84 -22.40 -4.56
CA PHE A 6 0.84 -22.00 -3.58
C PHE A 6 0.25 -23.26 -2.96
N ASN A 7 0.35 -23.38 -1.63
CA ASN A 7 -0.54 -24.26 -0.89
C ASN A 7 -1.97 -23.78 -1.15
N VAL A 8 -2.85 -24.73 -1.45
CA VAL A 8 -4.31 -24.55 -1.58
C VAL A 8 -4.80 -23.88 -0.29
N GLY A 9 -4.95 -22.56 -0.32
CA GLY A 9 -5.24 -21.74 0.88
C GLY A 9 -4.84 -20.26 0.79
N SER A 10 -3.96 -19.85 -0.13
CA SER A 10 -3.68 -18.42 -0.37
C SER A 10 -4.56 -17.89 -1.52
N THR A 11 -5.63 -17.18 -1.18
CA THR A 11 -6.36 -16.33 -2.13
C THR A 11 -5.54 -15.06 -2.37
N ALA A 12 -5.55 -14.60 -3.62
CA ALA A 12 -4.69 -13.55 -4.12
C ALA A 12 -5.47 -12.49 -4.89
N LEU A 13 -5.00 -11.24 -4.84
CA LEU A 13 -5.58 -10.17 -5.63
C LEU A 13 -5.07 -10.25 -7.07
N ASP A 14 -5.86 -10.87 -7.93
CA ASP A 14 -5.58 -10.94 -9.36
C ASP A 14 -5.73 -9.55 -10.02
N PHE A 15 -4.85 -9.27 -10.98
CA PHE A 15 -5.02 -8.11 -11.84
C PHE A 15 -6.28 -8.26 -12.71
N PRO A 16 -6.95 -7.14 -13.05
CA PRO A 16 -8.23 -7.20 -13.77
C PRO A 16 -8.10 -7.69 -15.22
N SER A 17 -6.89 -7.72 -15.76
CA SER A 17 -6.56 -8.25 -17.09
C SER A 17 -5.12 -8.77 -17.06
N PRO A 18 -4.71 -9.64 -18.01
CA PRO A 18 -3.30 -9.86 -18.28
C PRO A 18 -2.59 -8.52 -18.45
N LEU A 19 -1.45 -8.37 -17.77
CA LEU A 19 -0.74 -7.11 -17.81
C LEU A 19 0.04 -6.95 -19.12
N LEU A 20 -0.03 -5.75 -19.68
CA LEU A 20 0.77 -5.35 -20.83
C LEU A 20 2.08 -4.77 -20.32
N GLN A 21 3.20 -5.18 -20.91
CA GLN A 21 4.52 -4.65 -20.59
C GLN A 21 4.86 -3.47 -21.51
N GLY A 22 5.63 -2.52 -20.97
CA GLY A 22 6.19 -1.43 -21.73
C GLY A 22 7.31 -0.71 -20.98
N THR A 23 7.76 0.39 -21.59
CA THR A 23 8.79 1.28 -21.06
C THR A 23 8.19 2.65 -20.76
N LEU A 24 8.39 3.15 -19.54
CA LEU A 24 7.95 4.48 -19.15
C LEU A 24 8.68 5.54 -19.97
N ILE A 25 7.94 6.43 -20.63
CA ILE A 25 8.52 7.60 -21.30
C ILE A 25 8.56 8.76 -20.31
N LYS A 26 7.44 9.05 -19.65
CA LYS A 26 7.32 10.11 -18.64
C LYS A 26 6.04 10.01 -17.84
N ARG A 27 6.10 10.39 -16.56
CA ARG A 27 4.92 10.73 -15.73
C ARG A 27 4.75 12.24 -15.69
N TYR A 28 3.53 12.73 -15.85
CA TYR A 28 3.22 14.16 -15.86
C TYR A 28 1.80 14.44 -15.35
N LYS A 29 1.54 15.70 -14.99
CA LYS A 29 0.23 16.15 -14.44
C LYS A 29 -0.29 15.26 -13.31
N ARG A 30 0.63 14.68 -12.52
CA ARG A 30 0.42 13.73 -11.41
C ARG A 30 -0.20 12.37 -11.81
N PHE A 31 -1.21 12.36 -12.66
CA PHE A 31 -2.07 11.20 -12.93
C PHE A 31 -1.94 10.61 -14.33
N LEU A 32 -1.01 11.13 -15.16
CA LEU A 32 -0.79 10.66 -16.52
C LEU A 32 0.62 10.11 -16.67
N ALA A 33 0.75 9.03 -17.43
CA ALA A 33 2.03 8.48 -17.86
C ALA A 33 1.96 8.12 -19.34
N ASP A 34 2.93 8.58 -20.13
CA ASP A 34 3.11 8.09 -21.49
C ASP A 34 4.07 6.90 -21.44
N ILE A 35 3.67 5.80 -22.08
CA ILE A 35 4.37 4.52 -22.03
C ILE A 35 4.44 3.95 -23.45
N ARG A 36 5.62 3.44 -23.83
CA ARG A 36 5.81 2.70 -25.07
C ARG A 36 5.65 1.21 -24.76
N LEU A 37 4.61 0.58 -25.30
CA LEU A 37 4.37 -0.86 -25.18
C LEU A 37 5.41 -1.65 -25.99
N ASP A 38 5.55 -2.94 -25.71
CA ASP A 38 6.50 -3.83 -26.41
C ASP A 38 6.24 -3.94 -27.92
N ASN A 39 4.99 -3.73 -28.35
CA ASN A 39 4.61 -3.67 -29.76
C ASN A 39 5.02 -2.36 -30.46
N GLY A 40 5.63 -1.41 -29.73
CA GLY A 40 6.06 -0.10 -30.22
C GLY A 40 5.02 1.02 -30.11
N GLU A 41 3.76 0.71 -29.77
CA GLU A 41 2.70 1.70 -29.59
C GLU A 41 2.97 2.60 -28.39
N ILE A 42 2.74 3.91 -28.53
CA ILE A 42 2.79 4.85 -27.42
C ILE A 42 1.36 5.13 -26.95
N ILE A 43 1.09 4.79 -25.69
CA ILE A 43 -0.20 5.01 -25.05
C ILE A 43 -0.07 6.00 -23.89
N THR A 44 -1.19 6.57 -23.48
CA THR A 44 -1.30 7.31 -22.22
C THR A 44 -2.08 6.47 -21.21
N ALA A 45 -1.47 6.21 -20.06
CA ALA A 45 -2.03 5.47 -18.95
C ALA A 45 -2.37 6.38 -17.76
N HIS A 46 -3.34 5.94 -16.97
CA HIS A 46 -3.61 6.52 -15.67
C HIS A 46 -2.56 6.07 -14.65
N CYS A 47 -1.87 7.03 -14.03
CA CYS A 47 -1.08 6.81 -12.82
C CYS A 47 -1.97 7.08 -11.60
N ALA A 48 -2.38 6.03 -10.88
CA ALA A 48 -3.28 6.16 -9.72
C ALA A 48 -2.57 6.75 -8.48
N ASN A 49 -1.24 6.72 -8.45
CA ASN A 49 -0.44 7.20 -7.33
C ASN A 49 -0.31 8.74 -7.35
N PRO A 50 -0.85 9.47 -6.35
CA PRO A 50 -0.71 10.91 -6.27
C PRO A 50 0.64 11.35 -5.67
N GLY A 51 1.39 10.42 -5.05
CA GLY A 51 2.63 10.66 -4.33
C GLY A 51 3.81 11.05 -5.21
N ALA A 52 4.95 11.29 -4.56
CA ALA A 52 6.18 11.67 -5.22
C ALA A 52 6.70 10.54 -6.12
N MET A 53 6.50 9.27 -5.74
CA MET A 53 7.04 8.09 -6.43
C MET A 53 8.56 8.24 -6.66
N LEU A 54 9.30 8.63 -5.62
CA LEU A 54 10.74 8.80 -5.69
C LEU A 54 11.41 7.49 -6.11
N GLY A 55 12.20 7.52 -7.18
CA GLY A 55 12.90 6.33 -7.71
C GLY A 55 12.00 5.33 -8.45
N LEU A 56 10.73 5.67 -8.73
CA LEU A 56 9.76 4.75 -9.36
C LEU A 56 9.09 5.33 -10.62
N LYS A 57 9.60 6.44 -11.17
CA LYS A 57 8.95 7.18 -12.27
C LYS A 57 9.92 7.73 -13.32
N GLU A 58 11.16 7.27 -13.30
CA GLU A 58 12.23 7.69 -14.17
C GLU A 58 11.98 7.18 -15.60
N PRO A 59 12.16 8.02 -16.63
CA PRO A 59 12.10 7.55 -18.02
C PRO A 59 13.02 6.36 -18.25
N GLY A 60 12.52 5.35 -18.97
CA GLY A 60 13.24 4.12 -19.27
C GLY A 60 12.89 2.94 -18.35
N LEU A 61 12.19 3.16 -17.23
CA LEU A 61 11.81 2.05 -16.34
C LEU A 61 10.83 1.07 -17.04
N PRO A 62 10.98 -0.26 -16.85
CA PRO A 62 9.96 -1.23 -17.22
C PRO A 62 8.70 -1.04 -16.37
N VAL A 63 7.55 -1.13 -17.02
CA VAL A 63 6.24 -0.93 -16.39
C VAL A 63 5.22 -1.94 -16.90
N TRP A 64 4.21 -2.22 -16.08
CA TRP A 64 3.10 -3.09 -16.43
C TRP A 64 1.77 -2.38 -16.25
N LEU A 65 0.86 -2.65 -17.19
CA LEU A 65 -0.42 -1.97 -17.26
C LEU A 65 -1.57 -2.96 -17.36
N SER A 66 -2.66 -2.66 -16.66
CA SER A 66 -3.95 -3.28 -16.95
C SER A 66 -4.68 -2.50 -18.04
N LYS A 67 -5.49 -3.19 -18.84
CA LYS A 67 -6.37 -2.58 -19.83
C LYS A 67 -7.82 -2.80 -19.41
N SER A 68 -8.63 -1.74 -19.47
CA SER A 68 -10.07 -1.80 -19.24
C SER A 68 -10.82 -1.74 -20.56
N ASP A 69 -11.76 -2.67 -20.73
CA ASP A 69 -12.67 -2.70 -21.88
C ASP A 69 -13.89 -1.78 -21.71
N ASN A 70 -13.96 -1.02 -20.61
CA ASN A 70 -15.08 -0.11 -20.38
C ASN A 70 -14.99 1.10 -21.34
N PRO A 71 -15.90 1.22 -22.33
CA PRO A 71 -15.82 2.27 -23.35
C PRO A 71 -16.05 3.68 -22.78
N LYS A 72 -16.60 3.79 -21.56
CA LYS A 72 -16.82 5.08 -20.89
C LYS A 72 -15.55 5.64 -20.24
N ARG A 73 -14.48 4.86 -20.11
CA ARG A 73 -13.23 5.33 -19.52
C ARG A 73 -12.48 6.25 -20.49
N LYS A 74 -12.10 7.43 -19.99
CA LYS A 74 -11.25 8.37 -20.73
C LYS A 74 -9.83 7.82 -21.00
N LEU A 75 -9.30 7.07 -20.04
CA LEU A 75 -8.02 6.36 -20.15
C LEU A 75 -8.28 4.87 -19.96
N GLN A 76 -7.99 4.07 -21.00
CA GLN A 76 -8.23 2.63 -20.97
C GLN A 76 -7.15 1.87 -20.19
N TYR A 77 -5.96 2.46 -20.04
CA TYR A 77 -4.82 1.82 -19.41
C TYR A 77 -4.59 2.36 -18.00
N SER A 78 -4.33 1.48 -17.05
CA SER A 78 -3.91 1.84 -15.69
C SER A 78 -2.50 1.29 -15.45
N TRP A 79 -1.60 2.14 -14.97
CA TRP A 79 -0.24 1.71 -14.61
C TRP A 79 -0.29 1.01 -13.25
N GLU A 80 0.07 -0.28 -13.23
CA GLU A 80 -0.06 -1.16 -12.07
C GLU A 80 1.27 -1.36 -11.34
N LEU A 81 2.32 -1.70 -12.10
CA LEU A 81 3.64 -2.05 -11.57
C LEU A 81 4.76 -1.28 -12.27
N THR A 82 5.84 -1.07 -11.52
CA THR A 82 7.14 -0.64 -12.03
C THR A 82 8.18 -1.68 -11.62
N GLU A 83 9.22 -1.89 -12.43
CA GLU A 83 10.39 -2.65 -12.02
C GLU A 83 11.59 -1.72 -11.83
N VAL A 84 12.30 -1.92 -10.72
CA VAL A 84 13.56 -1.24 -10.42
C VAL A 84 14.55 -2.29 -9.96
N ASP A 85 15.74 -2.32 -10.55
CA ASP A 85 16.82 -3.26 -10.22
C ASP A 85 16.38 -4.74 -10.19
N GLY A 86 15.45 -5.13 -11.07
CA GLY A 86 14.90 -6.49 -11.16
C GLY A 86 13.79 -6.81 -10.15
N HIS A 87 13.33 -5.82 -9.38
CA HIS A 87 12.30 -5.97 -8.36
C HIS A 87 11.01 -5.24 -8.75
N LEU A 88 9.88 -5.94 -8.60
CA LEU A 88 8.56 -5.39 -8.88
C LEU A 88 8.06 -4.53 -7.71
N VAL A 89 7.45 -3.39 -8.05
CA VAL A 89 6.87 -2.42 -7.13
C VAL A 89 5.44 -2.11 -7.55
N GLY A 90 4.49 -2.29 -6.63
CA GLY A 90 3.09 -1.93 -6.81
C GLY A 90 2.89 -0.42 -6.68
N ILE A 91 2.54 0.24 -7.77
CA ILE A 91 2.36 1.69 -7.78
C ILE A 91 0.89 2.11 -7.71
N ASN A 92 -0.05 1.23 -8.04
CA ASN A 92 -1.48 1.54 -7.99
C ASN A 92 -1.99 1.62 -6.54
N THR A 93 -2.14 2.84 -6.04
CA THR A 93 -2.59 3.11 -4.66
C THR A 93 -4.06 2.79 -4.40
N ALA A 94 -4.81 2.29 -5.38
CA ALA A 94 -6.16 1.75 -5.16
C ALA A 94 -6.16 0.27 -4.72
N LEU A 95 -5.02 -0.43 -4.83
CA LEU A 95 -4.89 -1.85 -4.46
C LEU A 95 -4.65 -2.14 -2.96
N PRO A 96 -3.97 -1.31 -2.14
CA PRO A 96 -3.64 -1.65 -0.76
C PRO A 96 -4.83 -2.12 0.08
N ASN A 97 -5.94 -1.36 0.07
CA ASN A 97 -7.12 -1.74 0.84
C ASN A 97 -7.72 -3.05 0.34
N ARG A 98 -7.67 -3.35 -0.97
CA ARG A 98 -8.16 -4.63 -1.50
C ARG A 98 -7.29 -5.80 -1.03
N ILE A 99 -5.96 -5.63 -1.06
CA ILE A 99 -5.00 -6.63 -0.58
C ILE A 99 -5.21 -6.90 0.91
N VAL A 100 -5.36 -5.84 1.72
CA VAL A 100 -5.58 -5.96 3.17
C VAL A 100 -6.96 -6.55 3.47
N ALA A 101 -8.02 -6.13 2.77
CA ALA A 101 -9.35 -6.70 2.95
C ALA A 101 -9.35 -8.21 2.72
N GLU A 102 -8.72 -8.65 1.63
CA GLU A 102 -8.56 -10.08 1.35
C GLU A 102 -7.77 -10.78 2.46
N ALA A 103 -6.63 -10.24 2.86
CA ALA A 103 -5.84 -10.84 3.94
C ALA A 103 -6.58 -10.90 5.29
N LEU A 104 -7.42 -9.92 5.60
CA LEU A 104 -8.29 -9.92 6.79
C LEU A 104 -9.34 -11.03 6.70
N HIS A 105 -10.06 -11.15 5.57
CA HIS A 105 -11.05 -12.20 5.37
C HIS A 105 -10.46 -13.61 5.47
N ASN A 106 -9.23 -13.79 4.99
CA ASN A 106 -8.51 -15.06 5.06
C ASN A 106 -7.70 -15.25 6.35
N LYS A 107 -7.83 -14.35 7.33
CA LYS A 107 -7.15 -14.40 8.63
C LYS A 107 -5.61 -14.50 8.52
N GLN A 108 -5.02 -13.92 7.47
CA GLN A 108 -3.58 -13.96 7.20
C GLN A 108 -2.79 -12.97 8.06
N ILE A 109 -3.43 -11.89 8.51
CA ILE A 109 -2.86 -10.95 9.48
C ILE A 109 -3.16 -11.52 10.87
N LYS A 110 -2.17 -12.21 11.46
CA LYS A 110 -2.36 -13.03 12.66
C LYS A 110 -2.85 -12.22 13.86
N GLU A 111 -2.38 -10.98 13.98
CA GLU A 111 -2.73 -10.02 15.02
C GLU A 111 -4.20 -9.60 14.97
N LEU A 112 -4.87 -9.81 13.82
CA LEU A 112 -6.26 -9.43 13.55
C LEU A 112 -7.16 -10.64 13.25
N ALA A 113 -6.62 -11.87 13.29
CA ALA A 113 -7.33 -13.08 12.89
C ALA A 113 -8.54 -13.43 13.79
N ALA A 114 -8.59 -12.89 15.01
CA ALA A 114 -9.70 -13.13 15.95
C ALA A 114 -10.99 -12.34 15.62
N TYR A 115 -10.95 -11.36 14.72
CA TYR A 115 -12.13 -10.56 14.35
C TYR A 115 -12.90 -11.19 13.20
N ASP A 116 -14.22 -11.31 13.31
CA ASP A 116 -15.05 -12.01 12.33
C ASP A 116 -15.75 -11.09 11.33
N GLU A 117 -16.11 -9.88 11.76
CA GLU A 117 -16.76 -8.90 10.94
C GLU A 117 -15.77 -7.83 10.47
N ILE A 118 -15.79 -7.54 9.17
CA ILE A 118 -14.92 -6.53 8.53
C ILE A 118 -15.83 -5.53 7.83
N ARG A 119 -15.84 -4.27 8.30
CA ARG A 119 -16.62 -3.18 7.71
C ARG A 119 -15.69 -2.13 7.12
N PRO A 120 -15.63 -1.96 5.79
CA PRO A 120 -14.78 -0.95 5.18
C PRO A 120 -15.38 0.46 5.31
N GLU A 121 -14.53 1.47 5.25
CA GLU A 121 -14.93 2.88 5.01
C GLU A 121 -15.88 3.47 6.08
N VAL A 122 -15.69 3.10 7.34
CA VAL A 122 -16.53 3.54 8.46
C VAL A 122 -16.10 4.93 8.95
N LYS A 123 -17.06 5.80 9.27
CA LYS A 123 -16.76 7.12 9.84
C LYS A 123 -16.33 6.97 11.31
N TYR A 124 -15.20 7.55 11.69
CA TYR A 124 -14.65 7.45 13.06
C TYR A 124 -14.06 8.76 13.63
N GLY A 125 -14.14 9.84 12.86
CA GLY A 125 -13.76 11.19 13.29
C GLY A 125 -14.62 12.23 12.56
N ASP A 126 -14.32 13.52 12.76
CA ASP A 126 -15.15 14.61 12.24
C ASP A 126 -15.33 14.56 10.72
N LYS A 127 -14.23 14.31 10.01
CA LYS A 127 -14.16 14.30 8.53
C LYS A 127 -13.29 13.15 7.99
N SER A 128 -13.12 12.09 8.77
CA SER A 128 -12.29 10.95 8.41
C SER A 128 -13.10 9.66 8.42
N ARG A 129 -12.72 8.78 7.51
CA ARG A 129 -13.14 7.39 7.46
C ARG A 129 -11.93 6.51 7.73
N ILE A 130 -12.15 5.46 8.50
CA ILE A 130 -11.19 4.40 8.70
C ILE A 130 -11.28 3.44 7.52
N ASP A 131 -10.16 2.85 7.10
CA ASP A 131 -10.16 1.89 6.01
C ASP A 131 -10.98 0.65 6.39
N PHE A 132 -10.79 0.11 7.61
CA PHE A 132 -11.57 -0.99 8.16
C PHE A 132 -11.91 -0.81 9.63
N LEU A 133 -13.15 -1.14 9.99
CA LEU A 133 -13.59 -1.40 11.35
C LEU A 133 -13.81 -2.90 11.51
N LEU A 134 -13.09 -3.51 12.44
CA LEU A 134 -13.21 -4.94 12.74
C LEU A 134 -13.97 -5.14 14.05
N THR A 135 -14.91 -6.08 14.04
CA THR A 135 -15.73 -6.46 15.21
C THR A 135 -15.71 -7.97 15.41
N GLY A 136 -15.79 -8.41 16.67
CA GLY A 136 -15.75 -9.82 17.06
C GLY A 136 -16.28 -10.01 18.47
N ASP A 137 -16.82 -11.20 18.76
CA ASP A 137 -17.45 -11.47 20.05
C ASP A 137 -16.44 -11.38 21.20
N GLY A 138 -16.78 -10.61 22.24
CA GLY A 138 -15.91 -10.35 23.39
C GLY A 138 -14.63 -9.54 23.10
N LEU A 139 -14.47 -8.98 21.89
CA LEU A 139 -13.32 -8.18 21.51
C LEU A 139 -13.67 -6.68 21.45
N PRO A 140 -12.76 -5.78 21.82
CA PRO A 140 -12.93 -4.36 21.52
C PRO A 140 -12.87 -4.15 20.00
N ASP A 141 -13.76 -3.31 19.48
CA ASP A 141 -13.72 -2.80 18.11
C ASP A 141 -12.30 -2.36 17.71
N CYS A 142 -11.84 -2.78 16.53
CA CYS A 142 -10.51 -2.45 16.02
C CYS A 142 -10.59 -1.57 14.78
N TYR A 143 -10.01 -0.38 14.87
CA TYR A 143 -9.92 0.58 13.79
C TYR A 143 -8.59 0.40 13.06
N VAL A 144 -8.63 -0.02 11.79
CA VAL A 144 -7.44 -0.32 10.99
C VAL A 144 -7.32 0.68 9.84
N GLU A 145 -6.24 1.46 9.85
CA GLU A 145 -5.83 2.34 8.75
C GLU A 145 -4.71 1.66 7.96
N VAL A 146 -4.76 1.73 6.63
CA VAL A 146 -3.79 1.13 5.71
C VAL A 146 -2.93 2.22 5.06
N LYS A 147 -1.62 1.99 5.00
CA LYS A 147 -0.66 2.85 4.30
C LYS A 147 0.03 2.06 3.21
N ASN A 148 0.01 2.60 1.98
CA ASN A 148 0.87 2.07 0.91
C ASN A 148 2.31 2.53 1.11
N VAL A 149 3.25 1.60 1.12
CA VAL A 149 4.68 1.87 1.25
C VAL A 149 5.40 1.37 0.01
N HIS A 150 6.08 2.29 -0.68
CA HIS A 150 6.85 1.99 -1.89
C HIS A 150 8.19 2.74 -1.95
N LEU A 151 8.48 3.64 -1.00
CA LEU A 151 9.77 4.34 -0.96
C LEU A 151 10.86 3.39 -0.46
N LEU A 152 11.97 3.36 -1.20
CA LEU A 152 13.25 2.81 -0.79
C LEU A 152 14.31 3.78 -1.31
N ARG A 153 15.22 4.20 -0.43
CA ARG A 153 16.36 5.05 -0.81
C ARG A 153 17.70 4.37 -0.63
N GLN A 154 17.81 3.46 0.34
CA GLN A 154 19.07 2.78 0.68
C GLN A 154 18.82 1.35 1.18
N GLY A 155 19.65 0.42 0.70
CA GLY A 155 19.64 -0.98 1.15
C GLY A 155 18.29 -1.65 0.92
N SER A 156 17.71 -2.21 1.98
CA SER A 156 16.41 -2.90 1.98
C SER A 156 15.37 -2.25 2.91
N MET A 157 15.57 -0.98 3.24
CA MET A 157 14.72 -0.22 4.18
C MET A 157 13.55 0.44 3.46
N ALA A 158 12.37 -0.16 3.57
CA ALA A 158 11.15 0.51 3.16
C ALA A 158 10.88 1.72 4.07
N GLU A 159 10.44 2.83 3.50
CA GLU A 159 10.21 4.05 4.25
C GLU A 159 8.83 4.65 3.99
N PHE A 160 8.24 5.28 5.00
CA PHE A 160 7.03 6.09 4.84
C PHE A 160 7.12 7.41 5.62
N PRO A 161 6.62 8.53 5.08
CA PRO A 161 6.03 8.70 3.75
C PRO A 161 7.06 9.05 2.66
N ASP A 162 6.64 9.04 1.39
CA ASP A 162 7.47 9.49 0.26
C ASP A 162 7.44 11.01 0.02
N SER A 163 6.59 11.72 0.78
CA SER A 163 6.33 13.15 0.71
C SER A 163 5.51 13.60 1.94
N LYS A 164 5.46 14.91 2.20
CA LYS A 164 4.67 15.45 3.32
C LYS A 164 3.20 15.03 3.25
N THR A 165 2.66 14.52 4.35
CA THR A 165 1.29 14.00 4.48
C THR A 165 0.60 14.48 5.75
N ALA A 166 0.09 15.72 5.71
CA ALA A 166 -0.74 16.27 6.78
C ALA A 166 -2.00 15.42 7.05
N ARG A 167 -2.55 14.79 6.00
CA ARG A 167 -3.65 13.83 6.14
C ARG A 167 -3.21 12.61 6.95
N GLY A 168 -2.07 11.99 6.62
CA GLY A 168 -1.56 10.84 7.38
C GLY A 168 -1.35 11.15 8.87
N ALA A 169 -0.77 12.31 9.18
CA ALA A 169 -0.59 12.75 10.56
C ALA A 169 -1.92 12.96 11.31
N LYS A 170 -2.95 13.47 10.62
CA LYS A 170 -4.30 13.60 11.18
C LYS A 170 -4.91 12.23 11.52
N HIS A 171 -4.78 11.24 10.62
CA HIS A 171 -5.28 9.88 10.87
C HIS A 171 -4.62 9.24 12.10
N LEU A 172 -3.31 9.44 12.30
CA LEU A 172 -2.60 8.94 13.50
C LEU A 172 -3.17 9.52 14.81
N MET A 173 -3.47 10.81 14.83
CA MET A 173 -4.13 11.45 15.98
C MET A 173 -5.54 10.88 16.20
N GLU A 174 -6.33 10.70 15.14
CA GLU A 174 -7.68 10.14 15.23
C GLU A 174 -7.66 8.68 15.71
N LEU A 175 -6.66 7.89 15.32
CA LEU A 175 -6.44 6.54 15.88
C LEU A 175 -6.12 6.59 17.38
N GLY A 176 -5.27 7.51 17.82
CA GLY A 176 -5.00 7.73 19.25
C GLY A 176 -6.27 8.09 20.04
N ASN A 177 -7.18 8.86 19.44
CA ASN A 177 -8.48 9.17 20.04
C ASN A 177 -9.38 7.94 20.18
N MET A 178 -9.29 6.96 19.28
CA MET A 178 -10.02 5.69 19.42
C MET A 178 -9.46 4.86 20.56
N VAL A 179 -8.14 4.82 20.73
CA VAL A 179 -7.52 4.14 21.87
C VAL A 179 -7.96 4.79 23.19
N ALA A 180 -7.99 6.11 23.27
CA ALA A 180 -8.49 6.83 24.44
C ALA A 180 -9.96 6.54 24.78
N GLN A 181 -10.75 6.08 23.80
CA GLN A 181 -12.15 5.66 23.97
C GLN A 181 -12.30 4.18 24.34
N GLY A 182 -11.19 3.44 24.50
CA GLY A 182 -11.19 2.03 24.85
C GLY A 182 -11.26 1.07 23.66
N HIS A 183 -11.14 1.58 22.43
CA HIS A 183 -11.05 0.75 21.23
C HIS A 183 -9.61 0.33 20.94
N ARG A 184 -9.44 -0.71 20.13
CA ARG A 184 -8.15 -1.05 19.53
C ARG A 184 -7.95 -0.21 18.27
N ALA A 185 -6.72 0.24 18.02
CA ALA A 185 -6.40 1.00 16.82
C ALA A 185 -5.08 0.52 16.22
N VAL A 186 -5.08 0.31 14.90
CA VAL A 186 -3.97 -0.25 14.14
C VAL A 186 -3.68 0.64 12.94
N ASN A 187 -2.41 0.94 12.73
CA ASN A 187 -1.93 1.50 11.46
C ASN A 187 -1.05 0.47 10.77
N LEU A 188 -1.53 -0.07 9.64
CA LEU A 188 -0.92 -1.14 8.89
C LEU A 188 -0.18 -0.58 7.67
N TYR A 189 1.14 -0.75 7.66
CA TYR A 189 2.02 -0.39 6.54
C TYR A 189 2.16 -1.58 5.59
N LEU A 190 1.67 -1.43 4.36
CA LEU A 190 1.77 -2.44 3.31
C LEU A 190 2.91 -2.08 2.36
N VAL A 191 4.02 -2.80 2.46
CA VAL A 191 5.20 -2.66 1.61
C VAL A 191 4.97 -3.39 0.29
N GLN A 192 4.57 -2.65 -0.74
CA GLN A 192 4.30 -3.18 -2.08
C GLN A 192 5.56 -3.13 -2.96
N ARG A 193 6.65 -3.76 -2.49
CA ARG A 193 7.89 -3.97 -3.26
C ARG A 193 8.66 -5.19 -2.76
N THR A 194 9.36 -5.89 -3.64
CA THR A 194 9.94 -7.23 -3.35
C THR A 194 11.40 -7.23 -2.88
N ASP A 195 11.99 -6.06 -2.63
CA ASP A 195 13.39 -5.85 -2.25
C ASP A 195 13.57 -5.25 -0.85
N CYS A 196 12.50 -5.20 -0.05
CA CYS A 196 12.53 -4.67 1.30
C CYS A 196 12.40 -5.78 2.34
N THR A 197 13.18 -5.66 3.42
CA THR A 197 13.21 -6.64 4.52
C THR A 197 12.94 -6.02 5.88
N GLN A 198 12.72 -4.71 5.92
CA GLN A 198 12.56 -3.91 7.13
C GLN A 198 11.91 -2.58 6.76
N PHE A 199 11.32 -1.92 7.75
CA PHE A 199 10.58 -0.68 7.58
C PHE A 199 10.99 0.39 8.60
N SER A 200 11.03 1.65 8.19
CA SER A 200 11.18 2.80 9.09
C SER A 200 10.44 4.04 8.57
N PHE A 201 10.50 5.14 9.33
CA PHE A 201 9.88 6.41 8.94
C PHE A 201 10.88 7.35 8.29
N ALA A 202 10.51 7.94 7.15
CA ALA A 202 11.29 8.98 6.49
C ALA A 202 11.09 10.34 7.20
N SER A 203 11.68 10.48 8.38
CA SER A 203 11.55 11.68 9.22
C SER A 203 12.10 12.94 8.57
N ASP A 204 13.06 12.82 7.64
CA ASP A 204 13.58 13.94 6.87
C ASP A 204 12.60 14.44 5.80
N LEU A 205 11.73 13.57 5.28
CA LEU A 205 10.69 13.92 4.31
C LEU A 205 9.44 14.49 4.99
N ASP A 206 9.04 13.91 6.12
CA ASP A 206 7.95 14.42 6.94
C ASP A 206 8.21 14.29 8.46
N PRO A 207 8.88 15.29 9.06
CA PRO A 207 9.11 15.32 10.50
C PRO A 207 7.81 15.32 11.33
N ALA A 208 6.73 15.90 10.79
CA ALA A 208 5.45 15.99 11.48
C ALA A 208 4.75 14.64 11.52
N TYR A 209 4.79 13.87 10.43
CA TYR A 209 4.31 12.48 10.43
C TYR A 209 5.11 11.61 11.40
N ALA A 210 6.45 11.69 11.37
CA ALA A 210 7.30 10.92 12.28
C ALA A 210 7.00 11.23 13.76
N LYS A 211 6.79 12.51 14.09
CA LYS A 211 6.39 12.90 15.46
C LYS A 211 4.99 12.43 15.82
N GLY A 212 4.04 12.50 14.87
CA GLY A 212 2.69 11.97 15.04
C GLY A 212 2.70 10.46 15.27
N ALA A 213 3.60 9.73 14.59
CA ALA A 213 3.75 8.30 14.71
C ALA A 213 4.27 7.90 16.10
N GLU A 214 5.29 8.60 16.61
CA GLU A 214 5.77 8.45 18.00
C GLU A 214 4.65 8.73 19.01
N THR A 215 3.87 9.79 18.80
CA THR A 215 2.76 10.16 19.67
C THR A 215 1.66 9.10 19.69
N ALA A 216 1.30 8.56 18.51
CA ALA A 216 0.30 7.52 18.37
C ALA A 216 0.74 6.20 19.04
N LEU A 217 2.00 5.78 18.87
CA LEU A 217 2.57 4.63 19.57
C LEU A 217 2.48 4.80 21.09
N ASN A 218 2.87 5.96 21.61
CA ASN A 218 2.79 6.26 23.04
C ASN A 218 1.34 6.30 23.56
N ALA A 219 0.38 6.60 22.69
CA ALA A 219 -1.04 6.56 23.02
C ALA A 219 -1.65 5.13 22.96
N GLY A 220 -0.89 4.13 22.52
CA GLY A 220 -1.32 2.73 22.42
C GLY A 220 -1.82 2.30 21.04
N VAL A 221 -1.59 3.10 19.99
CA VAL A 221 -1.86 2.66 18.61
C VAL A 221 -0.84 1.60 18.21
N GLU A 222 -1.31 0.47 17.70
CA GLU A 222 -0.46 -0.63 17.23
C GLU A 222 -0.01 -0.39 15.79
N PHE A 223 1.28 -0.57 15.50
CA PHE A 223 1.77 -0.53 14.13
C PHE A 223 2.13 -1.92 13.63
N LEU A 224 1.56 -2.28 12.49
CA LEU A 224 1.88 -3.51 11.77
C LEU A 224 2.55 -3.16 10.45
N CYS A 225 3.49 -3.98 10.01
CA CYS A 225 4.11 -3.83 8.70
C CYS A 225 4.19 -5.19 8.03
N TYR A 226 3.73 -5.26 6.78
CA TYR A 226 3.74 -6.49 5.98
C TYR A 226 4.28 -6.18 4.59
N ASP A 227 5.04 -7.12 4.03
CA ASP A 227 5.44 -7.08 2.62
C ASP A 227 4.39 -7.74 1.71
N CYS A 228 4.69 -7.73 0.41
CA CYS A 228 3.90 -8.40 -0.60
C CYS A 228 4.75 -9.33 -1.45
N THR A 229 4.15 -10.46 -1.86
CA THR A 229 4.62 -11.14 -3.08
C THR A 229 3.97 -10.49 -4.28
N ILE A 230 4.76 -10.24 -5.32
CA ILE A 230 4.32 -9.55 -6.53
C ILE A 230 4.80 -10.36 -7.74
N ASN A 231 3.88 -10.62 -8.66
CA ASN A 231 4.20 -11.10 -10.00
C ASN A 231 3.30 -10.37 -11.02
N GLN A 232 3.35 -10.78 -12.29
CA GLN A 232 2.59 -10.12 -13.36
C GLN A 232 1.09 -10.48 -13.40
N THR A 233 0.63 -11.41 -12.55
CA THR A 233 -0.77 -11.82 -12.49
C THR A 233 -1.48 -11.37 -11.22
N LYS A 234 -0.73 -11.15 -10.11
CA LYS A 234 -1.31 -10.82 -8.80
C LYS A 234 -0.36 -10.14 -7.83
N ILE A 235 -0.94 -9.53 -6.80
CA ILE A 235 -0.28 -9.04 -5.59
C ILE A 235 -0.92 -9.70 -4.37
N CYS A 236 -0.11 -10.21 -3.44
CA CYS A 236 -0.60 -10.83 -2.21
C CYS A 236 0.14 -10.30 -0.99
N LEU A 237 -0.55 -10.15 0.13
CA LEU A 237 0.10 -10.03 1.44
C LEU A 237 1.03 -11.23 1.65
N ASN A 238 2.19 -11.01 2.25
CA ASN A 238 3.17 -12.07 2.50
C ASN A 238 3.52 -12.19 3.99
N HIS A 239 4.67 -11.69 4.44
CA HIS A 239 5.16 -11.85 5.80
C HIS A 239 5.27 -10.51 6.53
N PRO A 240 5.19 -10.51 7.88
CA PRO A 240 5.44 -9.30 8.64
C PRO A 240 6.89 -8.86 8.48
N LEU A 241 7.10 -7.55 8.42
CA LEU A 241 8.43 -6.93 8.42
C LEU A 241 8.70 -6.26 9.77
N PRO A 242 9.96 -6.27 10.25
CA PRO A 242 10.33 -5.52 11.43
C PRO A 242 10.21 -4.01 11.19
N ILE A 243 9.57 -3.32 12.12
CA ILE A 243 9.51 -1.86 12.18
C ILE A 243 10.67 -1.38 13.03
N LEU A 244 11.62 -0.67 12.41
CA LEU A 244 12.78 -0.12 13.11
C LEU A 244 12.50 1.32 13.56
N PRO A 245 12.98 1.69 14.76
CA PRO A 245 12.91 3.07 15.22
C PRO A 245 13.66 3.99 14.26
N VAL A 246 13.20 5.23 14.18
CA VAL A 246 13.87 6.28 13.40
C VAL A 246 15.30 6.42 13.92
N LYS A 247 16.30 6.22 13.06
CA LYS A 247 17.68 6.59 13.40
C LYS A 247 17.71 8.10 13.59
N ARG A 248 17.99 8.54 14.82
CA ARG A 248 18.23 9.95 15.15
C ARG A 248 19.52 10.43 14.50
#